data_AF-A0A3M3ZU98-F1
#
_entry.id   AF-A0A3M3ZU98-F1
#
_cell.length_a   1.000
_cell.length_b   1.000
_cell.length_c   1.000
_cell.angle_alpha   90.00
_cell.angle_beta   90.00
_cell.angle_gamma   90.00
#
_symmetry.space_group_name_H-M   'P 1'
#
loop_
_entity.id
_entity.type
_entity.pdbx_description
1 polymer ?
#
loop_
_entity_poly.entity_id
_entity_poly.type
_entity_poly.pdbx_seq_one_letter_code
_entity_poly.pdbx_strand_id
1 'polypeptide(L)' 'MGGGYINGGENRVGGTDQNDRLSTTYIRMSATHMLTPSIQVQAVIGRDVEVEQGFMEKSRLNLRLAKLF' A
#
# COMPACT_ATOMS: atom_id res chain seq x y z
N MET A 1 11.90 6.15 -3.19
CA MET A 1 10.83 5.43 -3.93
C MET A 1 10.96 3.96 -3.60
N GLY A 2 9.86 3.22 -3.49
CA GLY A 2 9.88 1.79 -3.16
C GLY A 2 8.74 1.06 -3.85
N GLY A 3 9.02 -0.13 -4.38
CA GLY A 3 8.02 -1.06 -4.91
C GLY A 3 7.80 -2.21 -3.93
N GLY A 4 6.66 -2.88 -4.04
CA GLY A 4 6.38 -4.10 -3.30
C GLY A 4 5.48 -5.04 -4.08
N TYR A 5 5.53 -6.30 -3.71
CA TYR A 5 4.74 -7.37 -4.29
C TYR A 5 3.96 -8.07 -3.18
N ILE A 6 2.66 -8.24 -3.39
CA ILE A 6 1.76 -8.96 -2.48
C ILE A 6 1.31 -10.21 -3.22
N ASN A 7 1.49 -11.38 -2.59
CA ASN A 7 1.05 -12.68 -3.11
C ASN A 7 0.35 -13.49 -2.02
N GLY A 8 -0.69 -14.25 -2.38
CA GLY A 8 -1.37 -15.21 -1.51
C GLY A 8 -2.81 -14.80 -1.16
N GLY A 9 -3.28 -15.16 0.03
CA GLY A 9 -4.61 -14.74 0.52
C GLY A 9 -5.80 -15.29 -0.27
N GLU A 10 -5.63 -16.45 -0.92
CA GLU A 10 -6.72 -17.16 -1.59
C GLU A 10 -7.81 -17.58 -0.59
N ASN A 11 -9.06 -17.27 -0.91
CA ASN A 11 -10.19 -17.63 -0.08
C ASN A 11 -10.72 -19.02 -0.43
N ARG A 12 -11.18 -19.73 0.61
CA ARG A 12 -11.91 -20.98 0.49
C ARG A 12 -13.27 -20.83 1.16
N VAL A 13 -14.34 -20.94 0.39
CA VAL A 13 -15.72 -20.85 0.89
C VAL A 13 -16.34 -22.23 0.77
N GLY A 14 -16.77 -22.81 1.90
CA GLY A 14 -17.41 -24.13 1.93
C GLY A 14 -16.52 -25.29 1.45
N GLY A 15 -15.19 -25.13 1.51
CA GLY A 15 -14.24 -26.14 1.03
C GLY A 15 -13.79 -25.97 -0.42
N THR A 16 -14.41 -25.06 -1.18
CA THR A 16 -14.08 -24.78 -2.58
C THR A 16 -13.19 -23.54 -2.70
N ASP A 17 -12.06 -23.69 -3.39
CA ASP A 17 -11.13 -22.61 -3.69
C ASP A 17 -11.78 -21.58 -4.61
N GLN A 18 -11.65 -20.29 -4.27
CA GLN A 18 -12.25 -19.20 -5.05
C GLN A 18 -11.37 -18.74 -6.22
N ASN A 19 -10.15 -19.30 -6.37
CA ASN A 19 -9.15 -18.88 -7.37
C ASN A 19 -8.90 -17.36 -7.39
N ASP A 20 -9.11 -16.70 -6.24
CA ASP A 20 -9.02 -15.24 -6.05
C ASP A 20 -7.70 -14.82 -5.40
N ARG A 21 -6.65 -15.62 -5.62
CA ARG A 21 -5.33 -15.39 -5.04
C ARG A 21 -4.85 -13.98 -5.39
N LEU A 22 -4.55 -13.19 -4.36
CA LEU A 22 -3.98 -11.86 -4.51
C LEU A 22 -2.61 -12.00 -5.15
N SER A 23 -2.41 -11.26 -6.23
CA SER A 23 -1.13 -11.07 -6.90
C SER A 23 -1.12 -9.62 -7.37
N THR A 24 -0.47 -8.77 -6.59
CA THR A 24 -0.49 -7.33 -6.79
C THR A 24 0.91 -6.74 -6.66
N THR A 25 1.36 -6.09 -7.73
CA THR A 25 2.58 -5.29 -7.75
C THR A 25 2.20 -3.82 -7.57
N TYR A 26 2.77 -3.16 -6.58
CA TYR A 26 2.52 -1.74 -6.31
C TYR A 26 3.82 -0.94 -6.29
N ILE A 27 3.68 0.36 -6.60
CA ILE A 27 4.76 1.34 -6.46
C ILE A 27 4.33 2.46 -5.51
N ARG A 28 5.25 2.90 -4.66
CA ARG A 28 5.04 4.00 -3.72
C ARG A 28 6.22 4.96 -3.71
N MET A 29 5.92 6.23 -3.62
CA MET A 29 6.86 7.31 -3.41
C MET A 29 6.54 7.97 -2.07
N SER A 30 7.56 8.15 -1.25
CA SER A 30 7.44 8.81 0.05
C SER A 30 8.34 10.04 0.12
N ALA A 31 7.83 11.10 0.73
CA ALA A 31 8.55 12.30 1.09
C ALA A 31 8.32 12.57 2.58
N THR A 32 9.39 12.86 3.32
CA THR A 32 9.33 13.12 4.76
C THR A 32 10.12 14.38 5.06
N HIS A 33 9.57 15.25 5.91
CA HIS A 33 10.22 16.49 6.31
C HIS A 33 9.97 16.79 7.79
N MET A 34 10.96 17.41 8.43
CA MET A 34 10.91 17.78 9.84
C MET A 34 10.60 19.29 9.92
N LEU A 35 9.37 19.66 10.31
CA LEU A 35 8.96 21.07 10.42
C LEU A 35 9.61 21.75 11.63
N THR A 36 9.73 21.02 12.72
CA THR A 36 10.47 21.40 13.94
C THR A 36 11.16 20.15 14.47
N PRO A 37 12.18 20.23 15.36
CA PRO A 37 12.83 19.04 15.91
C PRO A 37 11.87 18.02 16.57
N SER A 38 10.66 18.45 16.93
CA SER A 38 9.62 17.62 17.52
C SER A 38 8.44 17.32 16.58
N ILE A 39 8.38 17.86 15.37
CA ILE A 39 7.24 17.71 14.44
C ILE A 39 7.72 17.22 13.08
N GLN A 40 7.25 16.04 12.67
CA GLN A 40 7.53 15.45 11.37
C GLN A 40 6.25 15.34 10.54
N VAL A 41 6.35 15.69 9.27
CA VAL A 41 5.34 15.45 8.24
C VAL A 41 5.84 14.44 7.23
N GLN A 42 4.95 13.57 6.77
CA GLN A 42 5.23 12.60 5.71
C GLN A 42 4.03 12.52 4.75
N ALA A 43 4.34 12.50 3.46
CA ALA A 43 3.40 12.19 2.40
C ALA A 43 3.86 10.93 1.67
N VAL A 44 2.94 10.01 1.41
CA VAL A 44 3.17 8.81 0.60
C VAL A 44 2.12 8.77 -0.49
N ILE A 45 2.56 8.72 -1.74
CA ILE A 45 1.71 8.50 -2.91
C ILE A 45 2.04 7.15 -3.52
N GLY A 46 1.03 6.41 -3.96
CA GLY A 46 1.25 5.13 -4.62
C GLY A 46 0.11 4.73 -5.52
N ARG A 47 0.33 3.68 -6.29
CA ARG A 47 -0.69 3.01 -7.10
C ARG A 47 -0.30 1.55 -7.30
N ASP A 48 -1.29 0.74 -7.63
CA ASP A 48 -1.06 -0.59 -8.13
C ASP A 48 -0.67 -0.50 -9.61
N VAL A 49 0.32 -1.29 -10.00
CA VAL A 49 0.84 -1.38 -11.38
C VAL A 49 0.28 -2.60 -12.08
N GLU A 50 0.15 -3.71 -11.34
CA GLU A 50 -0.36 -4.97 -11.85
C GLU A 50 -1.21 -5.63 -10.75
N VAL A 51 -2.41 -6.09 -11.12
CA VAL A 51 -3.36 -6.78 -10.24
C VAL A 51 -4.00 -7.89 -11.05
N GLU A 52 -3.74 -9.15 -10.69
CA GLU A 52 -4.33 -10.30 -11.39
C GLU A 52 -5.75 -10.60 -10.90
N GLN A 53 -6.03 -10.38 -9.61
CA GLN A 53 -7.33 -10.65 -9.00
C GLN A 53 -7.69 -9.58 -7.96
N GLY A 54 -8.95 -9.13 -7.98
CA GLY A 54 -9.49 -8.16 -7.03
C GLY A 54 -9.49 -6.71 -7.51
N PHE A 55 -9.54 -5.76 -6.57
CA PHE A 55 -9.65 -4.33 -6.85
C PHE A 55 -8.28 -3.69 -7.08
N MET A 56 -8.12 -3.01 -8.22
CA MET A 56 -6.91 -2.25 -8.54
C MET A 56 -6.98 -0.83 -7.99
N GLU A 57 -6.10 -0.52 -7.02
CA GLU A 57 -5.99 0.81 -6.43
C GLU A 57 -5.27 1.77 -7.40
N LYS A 58 -6.07 2.55 -8.15
CA LYS A 58 -5.56 3.50 -9.16
C LYS A 58 -4.68 4.61 -8.55
N SER A 59 -4.94 4.98 -7.30
CA SER A 59 -4.18 6.00 -6.59
C SER A 59 -4.41 5.90 -5.08
N ARG A 60 -3.33 6.02 -4.31
CA ARG A 60 -3.32 6.09 -2.85
C ARG A 60 -2.56 7.32 -2.42
N LEU A 61 -3.16 8.11 -1.54
CA LEU A 61 -2.48 9.19 -0.84
C LEU A 61 -2.56 8.94 0.66
N ASN A 62 -1.42 8.96 1.34
CA ASN A 62 -1.33 8.88 2.79
C ASN A 62 -0.56 10.08 3.33
N LEU A 63 -1.17 10.81 4.26
CA LEU A 63 -0.57 11.95 4.94
C LEU A 63 -0.43 11.60 6.43
N ARG A 64 0.78 11.78 6.97
CA ARG A 64 1.08 11.48 8.37
C ARG A 64 1.74 12.67 9.04
N LEU A 65 1.22 13.05 10.20
CA LEU A 65 1.79 14.02 11.13
C LEU A 65 2.20 13.29 12.40
N ALA A 66 3.45 13.46 12.83
CA ALA A 66 3.98 12.87 14.05
C ALA A 66 4.59 13.95 14.94
N LYS A 67 4.35 13.84 16.26
CA LYS A 67 4.92 14.71 17.28
C LYS A 67 5.73 13.87 18.27
N LEU A 68 6.99 14.27 18.51
CA LEU A 68 7.86 13.70 19.54
C LEU A 68 7.62 14.45 20.86
N PHE A 69 7.53 13.72 21.97
CA PHE A 69 7.27 14.24 23.33
C PHE A 69 8.53 14.19 24.18
#